data_AF-A0A2M9P509-F1
#
_entry.id   AF-A0A2M9P509-F1
#
_cell.length_a   1.000
_cell.length_b   1.000
_cell.length_c   1.000
_cell.angle_alpha   90.00
_cell.angle_beta   90.00
_cell.angle_gamma   90.00
#
_symmetry.space_group_name_H-M   'P 1'
#
loop_
_entity.id
_entity.type
_entity.pdbx_description
1 polymer ?
#
loop_
_entity_poly.entity_id
_entity_poly.type
_entity_poly.pdbx_seq_one_letter_code
_entity_poly.pdbx_strand_id
1 'polypeptide(L)' 'RGRYAAHLAALTGTAPQLLLAFDYDQAQLAGPPFSVTEAEIRALYEPGYRVTGLERRAGATPRTWRP' A
#
# COMPACT_ATOMS: atom_id res chain seq x y z
N ARG A 1 8.01 -8.98 -3.23
CA ARG A 1 7.24 -7.75 -3.59
C ARG A 1 7.89 -6.95 -4.72
N GLY A 2 9.23 -6.81 -4.75
CA GLY A 2 9.97 -6.18 -5.86
C GLY A 2 9.58 -6.64 -7.28
N ARG A 3 9.58 -7.96 -7.54
CA ARG A 3 9.16 -8.52 -8.83
C ARG A 3 7.75 -8.12 -9.25
N TYR A 4 6.82 -8.01 -8.30
CA TYR A 4 5.43 -7.65 -8.58
C TYR A 4 5.30 -6.16 -8.93
N ALA A 5 5.94 -5.28 -8.15
CA ALA A 5 5.94 -3.84 -8.44
C ALA A 5 6.55 -3.53 -9.82
N ALA A 6 7.71 -4.14 -10.12
CA ALA A 6 8.35 -4.01 -11.43
C ALA A 6 7.46 -4.56 -12.57
N HIS A 7 6.77 -5.67 -12.33
CA HIS A 7 5.85 -6.26 -13.30
C HIS A 7 4.67 -5.34 -13.61
N LEU A 8 4.06 -4.72 -12.59
CA LEU A 8 2.98 -3.75 -12.79
C LEU A 8 3.44 -2.54 -13.60
N ALA A 9 4.62 -1.99 -13.27
CA ALA A 9 5.18 -0.87 -14.02
C ALA A 9 5.42 -1.22 -15.50
N ALA A 10 5.91 -2.44 -15.78
CA ALA A 10 6.10 -2.91 -17.14
C ALA A 10 4.77 -3.10 -17.90
N LEU A 11 3.75 -3.67 -17.24
CA LEU A 11 2.44 -3.90 -17.85
C LEU A 11 1.71 -2.59 -18.19
N THR A 12 1.84 -1.57 -17.35
CA THR A 12 1.15 -0.29 -17.56
C THR A 12 1.97 0.73 -18.34
N GLY A 13 3.21 0.39 -18.74
CA GLY A 13 4.13 1.34 -19.35
C GLY A 13 4.42 2.53 -18.44
N THR A 14 4.60 2.28 -17.13
CA THR A 14 4.85 3.30 -16.10
C THR A 14 3.75 4.36 -15.94
N ALA A 15 2.50 4.05 -16.30
CA ALA A 15 1.38 4.95 -16.09
C ALA A 15 1.22 5.36 -14.60
N PRO A 16 0.67 6.56 -14.30
CA PRO A 16 0.41 7.00 -12.92
C PRO A 16 -0.40 5.98 -12.13
N GLN A 17 -0.04 5.76 -10.86
CA GLN A 17 -0.66 4.76 -10.01
C GLN A 17 -1.22 5.38 -8.72
N LEU A 18 -2.39 4.90 -8.31
CA LEU A 18 -2.95 5.14 -6.98
C LEU A 18 -2.78 3.87 -6.14
N LEU A 19 -1.97 3.95 -5.09
CA LEU A 19 -1.67 2.83 -4.19
C LEU A 19 -2.42 2.99 -2.87
N LEU A 20 -3.13 1.95 -2.46
CA LEU A 20 -3.72 1.83 -1.12
C LEU A 20 -2.93 0.80 -0.32
N ALA A 21 -2.46 1.20 0.87
CA ALA A 21 -1.69 0.34 1.76
C ALA A 21 -2.17 0.50 3.20
N PHE A 22 -2.04 -0.56 3.98
CA PHE A 22 -2.27 -0.54 5.41
C PHE A 22 -0.94 -0.66 6.12
N ASP A 23 -0.73 0.14 7.17
CA ASP A 23 0.48 0.11 7.99
C ASP A 23 0.07 -0.16 9.44
N TYR A 24 0.18 -1.42 9.84
CA TYR A 24 -0.08 -1.90 11.20
C TYR A 24 0.92 -3.00 11.57
N ASP A 25 0.98 -3.32 12.87
CA ASP A 25 1.83 -4.39 13.38
C ASP A 25 1.28 -5.76 12.96
N GLN A 26 1.98 -6.46 12.06
CA GLN A 26 1.57 -7.79 11.58
C GLN A 26 1.58 -8.86 12.66
N ALA A 27 2.27 -8.65 13.79
CA ALA A 27 2.18 -9.59 14.92
C ALA A 27 0.76 -9.64 15.51
N GLN A 28 -0.04 -8.58 15.30
CA GLN A 28 -1.41 -8.47 15.82
C GLN A 28 -2.46 -9.03 14.85
N LEU A 29 -2.14 -9.11 13.55
CA LEU A 29 -3.05 -9.57 12.50
C LEU A 29 -2.28 -10.29 11.39
N ALA A 30 -2.51 -11.60 11.24
CA ALA A 30 -1.88 -12.44 10.21
C ALA A 30 -2.29 -12.10 8.77
N GLY A 31 -3.33 -11.27 8.58
CA GLY A 31 -3.87 -10.83 7.29
C GLY A 31 -4.82 -11.83 6.61
N PRO A 32 -5.45 -11.46 5.47
CA PRO A 32 -5.40 -10.16 4.79
C PRO A 32 -6.30 -9.07 5.41
N PRO A 33 -6.03 -7.76 5.17
CA PRO A 33 -4.93 -7.21 4.36
C PRO A 33 -3.57 -7.54 4.98
N PHE A 34 -2.45 -7.34 4.26
CA PHE A 34 -1.10 -7.43 4.83
C PHE A 34 -0.56 -6.01 5.04
N SER A 35 0.13 -5.78 6.16
CA SER A 35 0.80 -4.50 6.39
C SER A 35 1.93 -4.26 5.38
N VAL A 36 2.05 -3.04 4.87
CA VAL A 36 3.15 -2.56 4.03
C VAL A 36 3.50 -1.16 4.52
N THR A 37 4.72 -0.98 5.00
CA THR A 37 5.18 0.30 5.54
C THR A 37 5.46 1.30 4.41
N GLU A 38 5.46 2.59 4.73
CA GLU A 38 5.83 3.62 3.76
C GLU A 38 7.26 3.43 3.22
N ALA A 39 8.20 3.00 4.06
CA ALA A 39 9.57 2.72 3.65
C ALA A 39 9.65 1.61 2.60
N GLU A 40 8.84 0.55 2.75
CA GLU A 40 8.76 -0.52 1.77
C GLU A 40 8.15 -0.03 0.45
N ILE A 41 7.10 0.80 0.51
CA ILE A 41 6.50 1.41 -0.69
C ILE A 41 7.55 2.24 -1.44
N ARG A 42 8.29 3.10 -0.75
CA ARG A 42 9.32 3.93 -1.35
C ARG A 42 10.41 3.09 -2.03
N ALA A 43 10.94 2.09 -1.33
CA ALA A 43 11.95 1.19 -1.89
C ALA A 43 11.49 0.45 -3.16
N LEU A 44 10.19 0.12 -3.25
CA LEU A 44 9.62 -0.59 -4.39
C LEU A 44 9.28 0.32 -5.58
N TYR A 45 8.82 1.55 -5.33
CA TYR A 45 8.24 2.43 -6.36
C TYR A 45 9.10 3.63 -6.74
N GLU A 46 9.94 4.17 -5.85
CA GLU A 46 10.80 5.32 -6.18
C GLU A 46 11.78 5.10 -7.36
N PRO A 47 12.21 3.87 -7.70
CA PRO A 47 13.02 3.66 -8.90
C PRO A 47 12.31 4.02 -10.23
N GLY A 48 10.97 3.98 -10.27
CA GLY A 48 10.19 4.23 -11.49
C GLY A 48 9.11 5.30 -11.35
N TYR A 49 8.89 5.82 -10.14
CA TYR A 49 7.81 6.74 -9.82
C TYR A 49 8.27 7.81 -8.84
N ARG A 50 7.66 8.99 -8.95
CA ARG A 50 7.66 9.95 -7.84
C ARG A 50 6.56 9.55 -6.85
N VAL A 51 6.95 9.12 -5.65
CA VAL A 51 6.01 8.73 -4.60
C VAL A 51 5.59 9.96 -3.78
N THR A 52 4.29 10.27 -3.81
CA THR A 52 3.67 11.35 -3.04
C THR A 52 2.59 10.78 -2.14
N GLY A 53 2.69 11.01 -0.82
CA GLY A 53 1.63 10.67 0.12
C GLY A 53 0.44 11.60 -0.06
N LEU A 54 -0.74 11.04 -0.31
CA LEU A 54 -1.98 11.82 -0.49
C LEU A 54 -2.78 11.91 0.81
N GLU A 55 -2.93 10.79 1.52
CA GLU A 55 -3.70 10.73 2.77
C GLU A 55 -3.21 9.57 3.65
N ARG A 56 -3.27 9.77 4.96
CA ARG A 56 -3.07 8.71 5.96
C ARG A 56 -4.15 8.84 7.03
N ARG A 57 -5.01 7.83 7.15
CA ARG A 57 -6.05 7.78 8.18
C ARG A 57 -5.78 6.65 9.16
N ALA A 58 -5.96 6.94 10.45
CA ALA A 58 -6.06 5.88 11.45
C ALA A 58 -7.30 5.02 11.15
N GLY A 59 -7.21 3.72 11.40
CA GLY A 59 -8.35 2.81 11.24
C GLY A 59 -9.55 3.34 12.05
N ALA A 60 -10.69 3.52 11.39
CA ALA A 60 -11.91 3.89 12.09
C ALA A 60 -12.29 2.74 13.04
N THR A 61 -12.66 3.08 14.27
CA THR A 61 -13.37 2.14 15.14
C THR A 61 -14.59 1.63 14.38
N PRO A 62 -14.81 0.31 14.28
CA PRO A 62 -15.93 -0.22 13.49
C PRO A 62 -17.22 0.37 14.01
N ARG A 63 -17.86 1.23 13.20
CA ARG A 63 -19.25 1.62 13.41
C ARG A 63 -20.06 0.34 13.25
N THR A 64 -20.61 -0.16 14.35
CA THR A 64 -21.51 -1.33 14.33
C THR A 64 -22.58 -1.08 13.27
N TRP A 65 -22.53 -1.84 12.19
CA TRP A 65 -23.63 -1.93 11.23
C TRP A 65 -24.86 -2.40 12.01
N ARG A 66 -25.88 -1.53 12.10
CA ARG A 66 -27.21 -1.90 12.59
C ARG A 66 -28.11 -2.02 11.36
N PRO A 67 -28.77 -3.17 11.16
CA PRO A 67 -29.62 -3.41 10.00
C PRO A 67 -30.84 -2.49 9.97
#